data_AF-A0A176VNS2-F1
#
_entry.id   AF-A0A176VNS2-F1
#
_cell.length_a   1.000
_cell.length_b   1.000
_cell.length_c   1.000
_cell.angle_alpha   90.00
_cell.angle_beta   90.00
_cell.angle_gamma   90.00
#
_symmetry.space_group_name_H-M   'P 1'
#
loop_
_entity.id
_entity.type
_entity.pdbx_description
1 polymer ?
#
loop_
_entity_poly.entity_id
_entity_poly.type
_entity_poly.pdbx_seq_one_letter_code
_entity_poly.pdbx_strand_id
1 'polypeptide(L)'
;MADAGALEALVARLERVASLLEGRLETSPALAKKPDVSSRSISALDLVKENAKVDSADGAISPSVAAFDELLKTKLTRVKAAAVKIGGSVLKATEVLESAFAAERNIVLAFSQCKEPNSAGLQNLVKPLGEAIQKAHALTEGKRTDAFNHQKVIAESLSTLSWVVYTGKDCGLSLPGPHVDESWPAAEFYNNKVLVEYKTKDPNHVEWAKAVKDLYIPGLRDYVKKFHTTGPAWNAKGIDVSQFGMAATKAPTAAPSAPPSAPRAPPPPPPPGPPPPPPPPPPPSGLASSSSGPAAPAPAASMSEVFKELSKGEAVTAGLRKVTDDMKTKNRADRTGAVPAISKSEKEAAVAPVKAVVKKPVFELQLGRKWVIEHQVGNKQLNIDDTNPRQSVYVFGCKDSIIHVKGKVNNITVDKSVKTALVFSDVVAACEIVNCTSVEVQCQGSAPTIAIDNTNGCQLYLSANSLHASITTAKSSEVNIMVPGATPEADLVEHALPEQFLNEFKDGQFITTPVSHSGG
;
A
#
# COMPACT_ATOMS: atom_id res chain seq x y z
N MET A 1 -17.54 -49.49 24.43
CA MET A 1 -17.46 -48.88 25.77
C MET A 1 -16.00 -48.69 26.20
N ALA A 2 -15.13 -48.19 25.31
CA ALA A 2 -13.72 -47.95 25.61
C ALA A 2 -13.26 -46.71 24.84
N ASP A 3 -13.53 -45.51 25.37
CA ASP A 3 -12.73 -44.31 25.06
C ASP A 3 -12.97 -43.10 26.01
N ALA A 4 -13.54 -43.31 27.21
CA ALA A 4 -13.64 -42.21 28.18
C ALA A 4 -12.30 -41.96 28.90
N GLY A 5 -11.46 -43.01 29.03
CA GLY A 5 -10.18 -42.93 29.74
C GLY A 5 -9.07 -42.18 28.99
N ALA A 6 -9.08 -42.19 27.64
CA ALA A 6 -8.07 -41.49 26.86
C ALA A 6 -8.31 -39.96 26.84
N LEU A 7 -9.58 -39.55 26.83
CA LEU A 7 -9.96 -38.14 26.88
C LEU A 7 -9.68 -37.53 28.25
N GLU A 8 -10.02 -38.25 29.34
CA GLU A 8 -9.66 -37.86 30.72
C GLU A 8 -8.13 -37.78 30.89
N ALA A 9 -7.36 -38.71 30.32
CA ALA A 9 -5.90 -38.67 30.37
C ALA A 9 -5.29 -37.49 29.60
N LEU A 10 -5.93 -37.05 28.50
CA LEU A 10 -5.51 -35.91 27.71
C LEU A 10 -5.83 -34.58 28.41
N VAL A 11 -7.02 -34.46 29.01
CA VAL A 11 -7.42 -33.30 29.81
C VAL A 11 -6.52 -33.17 31.05
N ALA A 12 -6.25 -34.26 31.76
CA ALA A 12 -5.33 -34.26 32.89
C ALA A 12 -3.86 -33.97 32.50
N ARG A 13 -3.47 -34.19 31.23
CA ARG A 13 -2.15 -33.76 30.70
C ARG A 13 -2.14 -32.27 30.37
N LEU A 14 -3.22 -31.74 29.81
CA LEU A 14 -3.35 -30.33 29.48
C LEU A 14 -3.45 -29.45 30.73
N GLU A 15 -4.17 -29.89 31.76
CA GLU A 15 -4.28 -29.18 33.04
C GLU A 15 -2.94 -29.18 33.81
N ARG A 16 -2.16 -30.26 33.70
CA ARG A 16 -0.78 -30.31 34.25
C ARG A 16 0.17 -29.38 33.50
N VAL A 17 0.04 -29.25 32.18
CA VAL A 17 0.85 -28.31 31.38
C VAL A 17 0.46 -26.86 31.70
N ALA A 18 -0.82 -26.58 31.88
CA ALA A 18 -1.31 -25.27 32.31
C ALA A 18 -0.80 -24.92 33.73
N SER A 19 -0.89 -25.85 34.68
CA SER A 19 -0.37 -25.65 36.04
C SER A 19 1.17 -25.51 36.09
N LEU A 20 1.90 -26.17 35.19
CA LEU A 20 3.37 -26.01 35.04
C LEU A 20 3.75 -24.66 34.42
N LEU A 21 2.90 -24.09 33.56
CA LEU A 21 3.08 -22.75 32.98
C LEU A 21 2.75 -21.66 34.00
N GLU A 22 1.69 -21.84 34.80
CA GLU A 22 1.33 -20.94 35.89
C GLU A 22 2.35 -21.01 37.04
N GLY A 23 2.83 -22.20 37.40
CA GLY A 23 3.91 -22.36 38.39
C GLY A 23 5.24 -21.74 37.96
N ARG A 24 5.53 -21.67 36.64
CA ARG A 24 6.71 -20.96 36.10
C ARG A 24 6.58 -19.44 36.11
N LEU A 25 5.36 -18.92 36.20
CA LEU A 25 5.08 -17.51 36.44
C LEU A 25 5.16 -17.16 37.94
N GLU A 26 4.91 -18.12 38.84
CA GLU A 26 4.91 -17.91 40.30
C GLU A 26 6.28 -18.14 40.99
N THR A 27 7.24 -18.84 40.38
CA THR A 27 8.57 -19.10 41.00
C THR A 27 9.68 -18.15 40.57
N SER A 28 9.43 -16.83 40.57
CA SER A 28 10.50 -15.84 40.58
C SER A 28 10.44 -15.02 41.88
N PRO A 29 11.30 -15.33 42.89
CA PRO A 29 11.29 -14.60 44.15
C PRO A 29 12.10 -13.29 44.06
N ALA A 30 11.34 -12.20 44.13
CA ALA A 30 11.56 -10.92 44.82
C ALA A 30 12.99 -10.39 45.08
N LEU A 31 13.21 -9.13 44.67
CA LEU A 31 13.73 -8.12 45.59
C LEU A 31 12.75 -6.94 45.69
N ALA A 32 12.21 -6.75 46.89
CA ALA A 32 11.19 -5.80 47.24
C ALA A 32 11.76 -4.39 47.54
N LYS A 33 11.08 -3.35 47.04
CA LYS A 33 10.54 -2.22 47.83
C LYS A 33 9.80 -1.25 46.88
N LYS A 34 8.50 -1.05 47.13
CA LYS A 34 7.75 0.09 46.56
C LYS A 34 8.39 1.41 47.01
N PRO A 35 8.36 2.43 46.14
CA PRO A 35 7.57 3.58 46.51
C PRO A 35 6.41 3.79 45.53
N ASP A 36 5.35 4.32 46.11
CA ASP A 36 4.14 4.80 45.48
C ASP A 36 4.46 5.83 44.38
N VAL A 37 4.12 5.52 43.13
CA VAL A 37 4.01 6.53 42.05
C VAL A 37 2.84 6.15 41.15
N SER A 38 1.80 6.98 41.21
CA SER A 38 0.72 7.08 40.23
C SER A 38 1.26 6.98 38.80
N SER A 39 0.89 5.92 38.06
CA SER A 39 1.26 5.75 36.66
C SER A 39 0.47 6.75 35.78
N ARG A 40 1.07 7.91 35.49
CA ARG A 40 0.67 8.73 34.35
C ARG A 40 1.13 8.02 33.07
N SER A 41 0.19 7.73 32.17
CA SER A 41 0.50 7.38 30.79
C SER A 41 1.29 8.53 30.14
N ILE A 42 2.53 8.27 29.76
CA ILE A 42 3.39 9.24 29.07
C ILE A 42 2.91 9.32 27.62
N SER A 43 2.49 10.51 27.18
CA SER A 43 2.06 10.73 25.79
C SER A 43 3.27 10.82 24.85
N ALA A 44 3.12 10.59 23.54
CA ALA A 44 4.25 10.79 22.61
C ALA A 44 4.71 12.25 22.58
N LEU A 45 3.84 13.19 22.94
CA LEU A 45 4.20 14.60 23.19
C LEU A 45 5.14 14.76 24.40
N ASP A 46 5.04 13.90 25.41
CA ASP A 46 5.95 13.90 26.56
C ASP A 46 7.28 13.22 26.20
N LEU A 47 7.27 12.18 25.35
CA LEU A 47 8.50 11.60 24.76
C LEU A 47 9.22 12.59 23.82
N VAL A 48 8.48 13.41 23.06
CA VAL A 48 9.03 14.50 22.24
C VAL A 48 9.69 15.57 23.12
N LYS A 49 9.10 15.90 24.27
CA LYS A 49 9.70 16.86 25.23
C LYS A 49 10.90 16.28 25.99
N GLU A 50 10.88 14.98 26.29
CA GLU A 50 11.97 14.30 27.01
C GLU A 50 13.19 14.13 26.10
N ASN A 51 12.99 13.76 24.82
CA ASN A 51 14.08 13.73 23.83
C ASN A 51 14.63 15.12 23.49
N ALA A 52 13.79 16.15 23.42
CA ALA A 52 14.25 17.54 23.25
C ALA A 52 15.16 18.02 24.40
N LYS A 53 15.10 17.38 25.57
CA LYS A 53 15.95 17.69 26.73
C LYS A 53 17.33 17.02 26.66
N VAL A 54 17.47 15.93 25.91
CA VAL A 54 18.75 15.29 25.59
C VAL A 54 19.50 16.07 24.49
N ASP A 55 18.76 16.84 23.67
CA ASP A 55 19.28 17.60 22.52
C ASP A 55 19.97 18.93 22.89
N SER A 56 20.13 19.27 24.17
CA SER A 56 20.77 20.53 24.61
C SER A 56 22.30 20.45 24.80
N ALA A 57 22.95 19.40 24.30
CA ALA A 57 24.40 19.32 24.18
C ALA A 57 24.83 19.46 22.71
N ASP A 58 24.89 20.71 22.25
CA ASP A 58 25.75 21.19 21.15
C ASP A 58 25.50 20.68 19.70
N GLY A 59 24.25 20.62 19.24
CA GLY A 59 23.94 20.38 17.82
C GLY A 59 22.58 20.89 17.38
N ALA A 60 22.54 21.80 16.39
CA ALA A 60 21.28 22.29 15.82
C ALA A 60 20.48 21.13 15.18
N ILE A 61 19.21 20.99 15.56
CA ILE A 61 18.28 19.99 15.00
C ILE A 61 18.19 20.17 13.49
N SER A 62 18.33 19.07 12.74
CA SER A 62 18.28 19.14 11.27
C SER A 62 16.92 19.68 10.78
N PRO A 63 16.87 20.43 9.66
CA PRO A 63 15.60 20.93 9.12
C PRO A 63 14.56 19.84 8.81
N SER A 64 15.02 18.62 8.49
CA SER A 64 14.13 17.47 8.29
C SER A 64 13.45 17.05 9.60
N VAL A 65 14.24 16.85 10.67
CA VAL A 65 13.71 16.47 11.99
C VAL A 65 12.74 17.54 12.52
N ALA A 66 13.09 18.82 12.40
CA ALA A 66 12.22 19.92 12.83
C ALA A 66 10.89 19.96 12.05
N ALA A 67 10.92 19.67 10.73
CA ALA A 67 9.71 19.61 9.92
C ALA A 67 8.83 18.41 10.28
N PHE A 68 9.44 17.27 10.61
CA PHE A 68 8.70 16.10 11.10
C PHE A 68 8.07 16.38 12.47
N ASP A 69 8.79 17.05 13.38
CA ASP A 69 8.26 17.45 14.68
C ASP A 69 7.04 18.37 14.55
N GLU A 70 7.08 19.31 13.61
CA GLU A 70 5.95 20.17 13.32
C GLU A 70 4.76 19.38 12.74
N LEU A 71 5.01 18.37 11.90
CA LEU A 71 3.96 17.46 11.41
C LEU A 71 3.26 16.73 12.58
N LEU A 72 4.03 16.21 13.55
CA LEU A 72 3.47 15.54 14.73
C LEU A 72 2.68 16.52 15.62
N LYS A 73 3.25 17.69 15.86
CA LYS A 73 2.65 18.73 16.71
C LYS A 73 1.35 19.28 16.12
N THR A 74 1.26 19.41 14.81
CA THR A 74 0.08 20.00 14.16
C THR A 74 -0.95 18.95 13.75
N LYS A 75 -0.55 17.92 13.00
CA LYS A 75 -1.48 16.96 12.39
C LYS A 75 -1.80 15.80 13.32
N LEU A 76 -0.79 15.13 13.89
CA LEU A 76 -1.02 13.99 14.78
C LEU A 76 -1.75 14.40 16.06
N THR A 77 -1.40 15.57 16.62
CA THR A 77 -2.11 16.12 17.79
C THR A 77 -3.58 16.39 17.50
N ARG A 78 -3.93 16.86 16.29
CA ARG A 78 -5.33 17.03 15.86
C ARG A 78 -6.09 15.70 15.81
N VAL A 79 -5.47 14.64 15.26
CA VAL A 79 -6.04 13.29 15.26
C VAL A 79 -6.30 12.82 16.70
N LYS A 80 -5.31 12.98 17.58
CA LYS A 80 -5.42 12.58 18.99
C LYS A 80 -6.53 13.34 19.70
N ALA A 81 -6.63 14.65 19.50
CA ALA A 81 -7.66 15.47 20.13
C ALA A 81 -9.08 15.03 19.74
N ALA A 82 -9.30 14.66 18.47
CA ALA A 82 -10.58 14.11 18.03
C ALA A 82 -10.83 12.72 18.64
N ALA A 83 -9.81 11.86 18.69
CA ALA A 83 -9.92 10.52 19.28
C ALA A 83 -10.22 10.54 20.79
N VAL A 84 -9.68 11.51 21.53
CA VAL A 84 -9.97 11.70 22.96
C VAL A 84 -11.43 12.02 23.20
N LYS A 85 -12.06 12.80 22.32
CA LYS A 85 -13.50 13.12 22.41
C LYS A 85 -14.38 11.90 22.12
N ILE A 86 -13.94 11.02 21.22
CA ILE A 86 -14.64 9.78 20.87
C ILE A 86 -14.47 8.71 21.97
N GLY A 87 -13.25 8.57 22.50
CA GLY A 87 -12.92 7.58 23.52
C GLY A 87 -12.90 6.13 23.02
N GLY A 88 -12.97 5.19 23.97
CA GLY A 88 -13.10 3.76 23.71
C GLY A 88 -12.01 3.16 22.81
N SER A 89 -12.40 2.24 21.94
CA SER A 89 -11.49 1.54 21.02
C SER A 89 -10.87 2.45 19.96
N VAL A 90 -11.51 3.57 19.63
CA VAL A 90 -10.96 4.56 18.67
C VAL A 90 -9.77 5.28 19.27
N LEU A 91 -9.86 5.69 20.54
CA LEU A 91 -8.72 6.26 21.27
C LEU A 91 -7.55 5.27 21.37
N LYS A 92 -7.83 4.01 21.74
CA LYS A 92 -6.80 2.96 21.83
C LYS A 92 -6.10 2.70 20.50
N ALA A 93 -6.84 2.65 19.39
CA ALA A 93 -6.24 2.52 18.05
C ALA A 93 -5.39 3.75 17.70
N THR A 94 -5.85 4.94 18.07
CA THR A 94 -5.10 6.19 17.85
C THR A 94 -3.82 6.27 18.69
N GLU A 95 -3.77 5.65 19.86
CA GLU A 95 -2.54 5.52 20.66
C GLU A 95 -1.48 4.64 19.98
N VAL A 96 -1.92 3.61 19.23
CA VAL A 96 -1.01 2.80 18.43
C VAL A 96 -0.45 3.61 17.26
N LEU A 97 -1.29 4.40 16.58
CA LEU A 97 -0.85 5.36 15.56
C LEU A 97 0.21 6.33 16.12
N GLU A 98 -0.06 6.89 17.30
CA GLU A 98 0.83 7.81 18.00
C GLU A 98 2.20 7.16 18.30
N SER A 99 2.18 5.90 18.76
CA SER A 99 3.39 5.11 19.03
C SER A 99 4.19 4.84 17.74
N ALA A 100 3.52 4.56 16.62
CA ALA A 100 4.17 4.31 15.34
C ALA A 100 4.90 5.56 14.80
N PHE A 101 4.26 6.72 14.85
CA PHE A 101 4.88 7.99 14.45
C PHE A 101 6.01 8.42 15.40
N ALA A 102 5.94 8.08 16.69
CA ALA A 102 7.05 8.29 17.61
C ALA A 102 8.26 7.40 17.27
N ALA A 103 8.03 6.13 16.91
CA ALA A 103 9.08 5.25 16.42
C ALA A 103 9.69 5.79 15.11
N GLU A 104 8.85 6.24 14.17
CA GLU A 104 9.31 6.84 12.92
C GLU A 104 10.12 8.12 13.13
N ARG A 105 9.74 8.96 14.11
CA ARG A 105 10.54 10.14 14.50
C ARG A 105 11.97 9.75 14.91
N ASN A 106 12.12 8.68 15.70
CA ASN A 106 13.45 8.20 16.11
C ASN A 106 14.26 7.71 14.90
N ILE A 107 13.62 7.09 13.91
CA ILE A 107 14.25 6.67 12.65
C ILE A 107 14.68 7.91 11.84
N VAL A 108 13.82 8.92 11.72
CA VAL A 108 14.14 10.20 11.05
C VAL A 108 15.32 10.92 11.73
N LEU A 109 15.37 10.90 13.06
CA LEU A 109 16.50 11.44 13.82
C LEU A 109 17.80 10.68 13.49
N ALA A 110 17.72 9.35 13.40
CA ALA A 110 18.85 8.50 13.00
C ALA A 110 19.36 8.86 11.59
N PHE A 111 18.49 9.16 10.64
CA PHE A 111 18.91 9.61 9.30
C PHE A 111 19.85 10.83 9.38
N SER A 112 19.56 11.77 10.27
CA SER A 112 20.38 12.98 10.42
C SER A 112 21.70 12.78 11.18
N GLN A 113 21.78 11.76 12.04
CA GLN A 113 22.93 11.56 12.95
C GLN A 113 23.83 10.39 12.55
N CYS A 114 23.32 9.41 11.82
CA CYS A 114 24.00 8.16 11.54
C CYS A 114 24.42 8.04 10.07
N LYS A 115 25.47 7.25 9.86
CA LYS A 115 25.76 6.67 8.55
C LYS A 115 24.70 5.64 8.20
N GLU A 116 24.49 5.42 6.90
CA GLU A 116 23.60 4.37 6.41
C GLU A 116 24.05 3.01 6.98
N PRO A 117 23.17 2.31 7.74
CA PRO A 117 23.53 1.07 8.37
C PRO A 117 23.50 -0.10 7.38
N ASN A 118 24.15 -1.20 7.75
CA ASN A 118 23.92 -2.47 7.06
C ASN A 118 22.50 -3.01 7.36
N SER A 119 22.12 -4.08 6.66
CA SER A 119 20.78 -4.70 6.79
C SER A 119 20.38 -5.02 8.24
N ALA A 120 21.29 -5.57 9.04
CA ALA A 120 21.01 -5.91 10.45
C ALA A 120 20.81 -4.66 11.31
N GLY A 121 21.62 -3.62 11.10
CA GLY A 121 21.47 -2.34 11.78
C GLY A 121 20.15 -1.65 11.44
N LEU A 122 19.75 -1.68 10.17
CA LEU A 122 18.46 -1.15 9.72
C LEU A 122 17.29 -1.92 10.35
N GLN A 123 17.33 -3.25 10.35
CA GLN A 123 16.30 -4.10 10.97
C GLN A 123 16.10 -3.78 12.46
N ASN A 124 17.20 -3.61 13.21
CA ASN A 124 17.13 -3.26 14.62
C ASN A 124 16.53 -1.87 14.85
N LEU A 125 16.90 -0.88 14.01
CA LEU A 125 16.40 0.47 14.10
C LEU A 125 14.88 0.55 13.85
N VAL A 126 14.38 -0.23 12.89
CA VAL A 126 12.96 -0.17 12.47
C VAL A 126 12.05 -1.13 13.22
N LYS A 127 12.61 -1.99 14.07
CA LYS A 127 11.86 -2.97 14.86
C LYS A 127 10.70 -2.36 15.67
N PRO A 128 10.87 -1.23 16.39
CA PRO A 128 9.76 -0.63 17.14
C PRO A 128 8.59 -0.17 16.25
N LEU A 129 8.89 0.28 15.03
CA LEU A 129 7.87 0.61 14.03
C LEU A 129 7.13 -0.65 13.56
N GLY A 130 7.87 -1.75 13.30
CA GLY A 130 7.29 -3.05 12.96
C GLY A 130 6.37 -3.61 14.05
N GLU A 131 6.75 -3.49 15.31
CA GLU A 131 5.91 -3.89 16.46
C GLU A 131 4.62 -3.06 16.55
N ALA A 132 4.69 -1.75 16.28
CA ALA A 132 3.51 -0.89 16.24
C ALA A 132 2.56 -1.27 15.08
N ILE A 133 3.10 -1.59 13.90
CA ILE A 133 2.33 -2.10 12.74
C ILE A 133 1.61 -3.40 13.11
N GLN A 134 2.33 -4.36 13.69
CA GLN A 134 1.74 -5.64 14.13
C GLN A 134 0.63 -5.42 15.17
N LYS A 135 0.86 -4.55 16.16
CA LYS A 135 -0.14 -4.20 17.16
C LYS A 135 -1.39 -3.59 16.54
N ALA A 136 -1.26 -2.74 15.52
CA ALA A 136 -2.39 -2.16 14.82
C ALA A 136 -3.21 -3.22 14.07
N HIS A 137 -2.56 -4.16 13.38
CA HIS A 137 -3.24 -5.26 12.71
C HIS A 137 -3.97 -6.20 13.68
N ALA A 138 -3.37 -6.49 14.84
CA ALA A 138 -4.00 -7.30 15.89
C ALA A 138 -5.31 -6.68 16.42
N LEU A 139 -5.43 -5.34 16.44
CA LEU A 139 -6.70 -4.66 16.80
C LEU A 139 -7.84 -4.95 15.81
N THR A 140 -7.54 -5.46 14.62
CA THR A 140 -8.52 -5.77 13.56
C THR A 140 -8.87 -7.25 13.48
N GLU A 141 -8.26 -8.08 14.32
CA GLU A 141 -8.52 -9.51 14.42
C GLU A 141 -9.70 -9.81 15.36
N GLY A 142 -10.34 -10.97 15.16
CA GLY A 142 -11.45 -11.41 15.99
C GLY A 142 -12.79 -10.74 15.68
N LYS A 143 -13.64 -10.65 16.71
CA LYS A 143 -15.02 -10.17 16.55
C LYS A 143 -15.04 -8.67 16.22
N ARG A 144 -15.65 -8.31 15.09
CA ARG A 144 -15.81 -6.92 14.68
C ARG A 144 -16.58 -6.12 15.73
N THR A 145 -16.07 -4.94 16.03
CA THR A 145 -16.69 -3.95 16.92
C THR A 145 -17.19 -2.74 16.12
N ASP A 146 -17.93 -1.83 16.74
CA ASP A 146 -18.37 -0.58 16.11
C ASP A 146 -17.19 0.33 15.69
N ALA A 147 -16.01 0.12 16.30
CA ALA A 147 -14.78 0.80 15.94
C ALA A 147 -13.98 0.09 14.83
N PHE A 148 -14.48 -1.01 14.25
CA PHE A 148 -13.72 -1.83 13.28
C PHE A 148 -13.21 -1.00 12.09
N ASN A 149 -14.03 -0.10 11.55
CA ASN A 149 -13.59 0.77 10.44
C ASN A 149 -12.47 1.73 10.89
N HIS A 150 -12.50 2.24 12.13
CA HIS A 150 -11.43 3.10 12.68
C HIS A 150 -10.14 2.32 12.89
N GLN A 151 -10.24 1.12 13.46
CA GLN A 151 -9.09 0.22 13.66
C GLN A 151 -8.46 -0.15 12.33
N LYS A 152 -9.28 -0.40 11.30
CA LYS A 152 -8.81 -0.64 9.93
C LYS A 152 -8.14 0.57 9.31
N VAL A 153 -8.68 1.79 9.49
CA VAL A 153 -7.98 3.00 9.05
C VAL A 153 -6.57 3.05 9.62
N ILE A 154 -6.40 2.83 10.93
CA ILE A 154 -5.07 2.83 11.55
C ILE A 154 -4.19 1.72 10.98
N ALA A 155 -4.65 0.47 11.02
CA ALA A 155 -3.86 -0.69 10.60
C ALA A 155 -3.37 -0.57 9.15
N GLU A 156 -4.26 -0.24 8.21
CA GLU A 156 -3.88 -0.10 6.81
C GLU A 156 -3.02 1.16 6.57
N SER A 157 -3.20 2.24 7.35
CA SER A 157 -2.43 3.49 7.18
C SER A 157 -0.97 3.37 7.61
N LEU A 158 -0.64 2.48 8.55
CA LEU A 158 0.76 2.34 8.99
C LEU A 158 1.67 1.75 7.90
N SER A 159 1.11 1.11 6.87
CA SER A 159 1.87 0.67 5.69
C SER A 159 2.57 1.82 4.96
N THR A 160 2.04 3.05 5.05
CA THR A 160 2.69 4.22 4.43
C THR A 160 4.00 4.57 5.11
N LEU A 161 4.22 4.17 6.37
CA LEU A 161 5.44 4.48 7.14
C LEU A 161 6.64 3.60 6.73
N SER A 162 6.40 2.54 5.95
CA SER A 162 7.44 1.64 5.46
C SER A 162 8.44 2.29 4.48
N TRP A 163 8.21 3.53 4.03
CA TRP A 163 9.16 4.24 3.17
C TRP A 163 10.55 4.38 3.81
N VAL A 164 10.64 4.34 5.14
CA VAL A 164 11.91 4.45 5.89
C VAL A 164 12.88 3.31 5.64
N VAL A 165 12.42 2.17 5.09
CA VAL A 165 13.28 1.03 4.72
C VAL A 165 13.61 0.99 3.23
N TYR A 166 13.32 2.05 2.49
CA TYR A 166 13.76 2.18 1.11
C TYR A 166 15.30 2.24 1.05
N THR A 167 15.92 1.22 0.46
CA THR A 167 17.39 1.11 0.28
C THR A 167 17.82 1.21 -1.18
N GLY A 168 16.97 1.82 -2.02
CA GLY A 168 17.22 1.99 -3.44
C GLY A 168 16.20 1.24 -4.31
N LYS A 169 16.39 1.31 -5.62
CA LYS A 169 15.39 0.87 -6.61
C LYS A 169 15.12 -0.64 -6.60
N ASP A 170 16.02 -1.44 -6.04
CA ASP A 170 15.93 -2.90 -6.04
C ASP A 170 15.33 -3.49 -4.74
N CYS A 171 14.97 -2.66 -3.76
CA CYS A 171 14.47 -3.13 -2.45
C CYS A 171 12.99 -3.56 -2.43
N GLY A 172 12.30 -3.49 -3.58
CA GLY A 172 10.88 -3.86 -3.71
C GLY A 172 9.88 -2.81 -3.23
N LEU A 173 10.35 -1.63 -2.79
CA LEU A 173 9.51 -0.48 -2.46
C LEU A 173 9.62 0.61 -3.52
N SER A 174 8.51 1.32 -3.73
CA SER A 174 8.48 2.56 -4.52
C SER A 174 9.31 3.65 -3.83
N LEU A 175 9.66 4.70 -4.58
CA LEU A 175 10.30 5.89 -3.99
C LEU A 175 9.45 6.41 -2.81
N PRO A 176 10.06 6.99 -1.76
CA PRO A 176 9.33 7.32 -0.54
C PRO A 176 8.03 8.13 -0.73
N GLY A 177 8.05 9.17 -1.57
CA GLY A 177 6.85 9.96 -1.87
C GLY A 177 5.75 9.13 -2.54
N PRO A 178 6.03 8.49 -3.69
CA PRO A 178 5.12 7.54 -4.33
C PRO A 178 4.63 6.40 -3.42
N HIS A 179 5.50 5.83 -2.58
CA HIS A 179 5.12 4.78 -1.62
C HIS A 179 3.98 5.25 -0.69
N VAL A 180 4.05 6.49 -0.19
CA VAL A 180 2.98 7.07 0.63
C VAL A 180 1.69 7.24 -0.19
N ASP A 181 1.78 7.73 -1.42
CA ASP A 181 0.63 7.92 -2.32
C ASP A 181 -0.04 6.58 -2.70
N GLU A 182 0.75 5.52 -2.91
CA GLU A 182 0.31 4.17 -3.29
C GLU A 182 -0.26 3.37 -2.12
N SER A 183 0.26 3.60 -0.90
CA SER A 183 -0.16 2.86 0.30
C SER A 183 -1.41 3.46 0.97
N TRP A 184 -1.61 4.78 0.88
CA TRP A 184 -2.76 5.47 1.49
C TRP A 184 -4.16 4.96 1.08
N PRO A 185 -4.44 4.61 -0.19
CA PRO A 185 -5.79 4.23 -0.64
C PRO A 185 -6.45 3.09 0.15
N ALA A 186 -5.67 2.15 0.70
CA ALA A 186 -6.19 1.07 1.54
C ALA A 186 -6.83 1.61 2.83
N ALA A 187 -6.17 2.54 3.50
CA ALA A 187 -6.73 3.24 4.67
C ALA A 187 -7.88 4.17 4.27
N GLU A 188 -7.76 4.85 3.13
CA GLU A 188 -8.79 5.78 2.64
C GLU A 188 -10.13 5.10 2.42
N PHE A 189 -10.14 3.86 1.94
CA PHE A 189 -11.35 3.07 1.78
C PHE A 189 -12.14 2.94 3.10
N TYR A 190 -11.48 2.56 4.19
CA TYR A 190 -12.11 2.47 5.50
C TYR A 190 -12.42 3.84 6.09
N ASN A 191 -11.59 4.85 5.80
CA ASN A 191 -11.80 6.21 6.26
C ASN A 191 -13.09 6.81 5.66
N ASN A 192 -13.35 6.53 4.38
CA ASN A 192 -14.59 6.90 3.72
C ASN A 192 -15.81 6.21 4.34
N LYS A 193 -15.68 4.97 4.81
CA LYS A 193 -16.77 4.30 5.55
C LYS A 193 -17.06 5.01 6.86
N VAL A 194 -16.05 5.42 7.62
CA VAL A 194 -16.23 6.23 8.84
C VAL A 194 -16.94 7.54 8.50
N LEU A 195 -16.50 8.26 7.46
CA LEU A 195 -17.15 9.51 7.04
C LEU A 195 -18.63 9.29 6.67
N VAL A 196 -18.94 8.26 5.89
CA VAL A 196 -20.33 7.95 5.47
C VAL A 196 -21.19 7.54 6.65
N GLU A 197 -20.66 6.75 7.58
CA GLU A 197 -21.40 6.25 8.73
C GLU A 197 -21.71 7.35 9.74
N TYR A 198 -20.77 8.26 9.98
CA TYR A 198 -20.86 9.23 11.08
C TYR A 198 -21.24 10.65 10.64
N LYS A 199 -21.33 10.95 9.34
CA LYS A 199 -21.66 12.30 8.81
C LYS A 199 -22.89 12.98 9.42
N THR A 200 -23.89 12.22 9.87
CA THR A 200 -25.11 12.73 10.52
C THR A 200 -25.27 12.23 11.95
N LYS A 201 -24.29 11.48 12.49
CA LYS A 201 -24.40 10.86 13.82
C LYS A 201 -23.54 11.60 14.84
N ASP A 202 -22.24 11.72 14.58
CA ASP A 202 -21.29 12.33 15.50
C ASP A 202 -20.19 13.07 14.73
N PRO A 203 -20.10 14.41 14.88
CA PRO A 203 -19.08 15.20 14.19
C PRO A 203 -17.64 14.89 14.64
N ASN A 204 -17.42 14.32 15.83
CA ASN A 204 -16.07 13.99 16.31
C ASN A 204 -15.42 12.89 15.47
N HIS A 205 -16.19 11.87 15.06
CA HIS A 205 -15.73 10.81 14.16
C HIS A 205 -15.40 11.34 12.76
N VAL A 206 -16.20 12.29 12.27
CA VAL A 206 -15.95 12.96 10.99
C VAL A 206 -14.66 13.78 11.06
N GLU A 207 -14.46 14.52 12.15
CA GLU A 207 -13.25 15.29 12.38
C GLU A 207 -12.02 14.40 12.52
N TRP A 208 -12.12 13.29 13.24
CA TRP A 208 -11.05 12.30 13.33
C TRP A 208 -10.66 11.76 11.95
N ALA A 209 -11.63 11.35 11.14
CA ALA A 209 -11.38 10.82 9.79
C ALA A 209 -10.73 11.86 8.85
N LYS A 210 -11.13 13.13 8.95
CA LYS A 210 -10.49 14.24 8.21
C LYS A 210 -9.07 14.50 8.69
N ALA A 211 -8.86 14.53 10.01
CA ALA A 211 -7.55 14.75 10.60
C ALA A 211 -6.56 13.64 10.24
N VAL A 212 -6.99 12.37 10.24
CA VAL A 212 -6.15 11.24 9.83
C VAL A 212 -5.77 11.37 8.35
N LYS A 213 -6.71 11.71 7.47
CA LYS A 213 -6.41 11.96 6.06
C LYS A 213 -5.36 13.07 5.90
N ASP A 214 -5.56 14.20 6.56
CA ASP A 214 -4.65 15.35 6.48
C ASP A 214 -3.24 15.05 7.04
N LEU A 215 -3.12 14.11 7.99
CA LEU A 215 -1.84 13.64 8.53
C LEU A 215 -1.00 12.94 7.47
N TYR A 216 -1.62 12.12 6.62
CA TYR A 216 -0.91 11.40 5.56
C TYR A 216 -0.82 12.21 4.26
N ILE A 217 -1.97 12.72 3.80
CA ILE A 217 -2.14 13.44 2.55
C ILE A 217 -2.85 14.77 2.85
N PRO A 218 -2.16 15.92 2.86
CA PRO A 218 -0.79 16.12 2.36
C PRO A 218 0.36 15.84 3.34
N GLY A 219 0.11 15.71 4.65
CA GLY A 219 1.14 15.83 5.71
C GLY A 219 2.43 15.03 5.49
N LEU A 220 2.37 13.71 5.70
CA LEU A 220 3.52 12.82 5.54
C LEU A 220 4.06 12.83 4.10
N ARG A 221 3.19 12.80 3.09
CA ARG A 221 3.60 12.79 1.68
C ARG A 221 4.46 14.00 1.32
N ASP A 222 4.04 15.20 1.71
CA ASP A 222 4.77 16.42 1.37
C ASP A 222 6.08 16.53 2.15
N TYR A 223 6.08 16.08 3.41
CA TYR A 223 7.31 15.93 4.19
C TYR A 223 8.32 15.02 3.48
N VAL A 224 7.90 13.79 3.14
CA VAL A 224 8.76 12.80 2.49
C VAL A 224 9.24 13.29 1.12
N LYS A 225 8.36 13.89 0.31
CA LYS A 225 8.75 14.47 -1.00
C LYS A 225 9.78 15.59 -0.87
N LYS A 226 9.71 16.38 0.20
CA LYS A 226 10.60 17.53 0.42
C LYS A 226 11.98 17.13 0.94
N PHE A 227 12.05 16.18 1.88
CA PHE A 227 13.28 15.86 2.60
C PHE A 227 13.91 14.51 2.22
N HIS A 228 13.12 13.60 1.65
CA HIS A 228 13.50 12.20 1.40
C HIS A 228 13.10 11.73 0.00
N THR A 229 13.18 12.63 -0.99
CA THR A 229 12.67 12.42 -2.36
C THR A 229 13.19 11.13 -3.01
N THR A 230 14.48 10.81 -2.79
CA THR A 230 15.17 9.65 -3.36
C THR A 230 15.47 8.56 -2.36
N GLY A 231 14.95 8.65 -1.13
CA GLY A 231 15.27 7.73 -0.04
C GLY A 231 15.56 8.41 1.29
N PRO A 232 15.73 7.63 2.36
CA PRO A 232 16.34 8.06 3.61
C PRO A 232 17.63 8.86 3.38
N ALA A 233 17.70 10.07 3.95
CA ALA A 233 18.82 10.98 3.75
C ALA A 233 19.84 10.81 4.89
N TRP A 234 20.62 9.73 4.83
CA TRP A 234 21.63 9.39 5.84
C TRP A 234 22.80 10.38 5.87
N ASN A 235 23.37 10.58 7.06
CA ASN A 235 24.54 11.43 7.24
C ASN A 235 25.83 10.62 7.00
N ALA A 236 26.47 10.84 5.84
CA ALA A 236 27.73 10.16 5.48
C ALA A 236 28.88 10.35 6.49
N LYS A 237 28.83 11.42 7.31
CA LYS A 237 29.80 11.70 8.38
C LYS A 237 29.26 11.36 9.77
N GLY A 238 28.10 10.73 9.85
CA GLY A 238 27.42 10.38 11.10
C GLY A 238 28.10 9.29 11.91
N ILE A 239 27.55 9.04 13.09
CA ILE A 239 27.92 7.90 13.94
C ILE A 239 27.42 6.57 13.36
N ASP A 240 27.92 5.45 13.86
CA ASP A 240 27.32 4.15 13.54
C ASP A 240 25.95 4.02 14.23
N VAL A 241 24.97 3.38 13.59
CA VAL A 241 23.62 3.20 14.18
C VAL A 241 23.67 2.44 15.50
N SER A 242 24.66 1.58 15.73
CA SER A 242 24.82 0.87 17.01
C SER A 242 25.13 1.81 18.18
N GLN A 243 25.63 3.02 17.91
CA GLN A 243 25.91 4.06 18.90
C GLN A 243 24.74 5.04 19.06
N PHE A 244 23.77 5.00 18.16
CA PHE A 244 22.60 5.86 18.19
C PHE A 244 21.72 5.52 19.40
N GLY A 245 21.38 6.53 20.21
CA GLY A 245 20.59 6.36 21.43
C GLY A 245 21.36 5.77 22.63
N MET A 246 22.65 5.46 22.51
CA MET A 246 23.48 4.98 23.64
C MET A 246 23.93 6.10 24.61
N ALA A 247 23.51 7.36 24.40
CA ALA A 247 23.86 8.48 25.27
C ALA A 247 23.16 8.45 26.66
N ALA A 248 22.25 7.50 26.91
CA ALA A 248 21.53 7.42 28.18
C ALA A 248 22.14 6.46 29.23
N THR A 249 23.24 5.74 28.94
CA THR A 249 23.79 4.72 29.88
C THR A 249 25.28 4.79 30.16
N LYS A 250 25.96 5.90 29.85
CA LYS A 250 27.31 6.15 30.40
C LYS A 250 27.37 7.45 31.17
N ALA A 251 27.26 7.32 32.50
CA ALA A 251 27.88 8.27 33.42
C ALA A 251 29.37 8.44 33.04
N PRO A 252 29.94 9.64 33.20
CA PRO A 252 31.30 9.91 32.73
C PRO A 252 32.30 9.14 33.59
N THR A 253 32.81 8.03 33.08
CA THR A 253 34.06 7.44 33.59
C THR A 253 35.20 8.33 33.14
N ALA A 254 35.84 8.96 34.12
CA ALA A 254 37.03 9.79 33.98
C ALA A 254 38.06 9.15 33.05
N ALA A 255 38.59 9.98 32.14
CA ALA A 255 39.69 9.61 31.25
C ALA A 255 40.93 9.21 32.06
N PRO A 256 41.67 8.15 31.67
CA PRO A 256 43.01 7.93 32.20
C PRO A 256 43.94 8.98 31.58
N SER A 257 44.54 9.79 32.45
CA SER A 257 45.63 10.72 32.15
C SER A 257 46.81 10.01 31.50
N ALA A 258 47.22 10.45 30.31
CA ALA A 258 48.49 10.08 29.69
C ALA A 258 49.64 10.96 30.24
N PRO A 259 50.84 10.40 30.49
CA PRO A 259 51.99 11.14 31.00
C PRO A 259 52.68 12.01 29.91
N PRO A 260 53.42 13.06 30.29
CA PRO A 260 53.91 14.08 29.37
C PRO A 260 55.18 13.62 28.64
N SER A 261 55.26 13.86 27.33
CA SER A 261 56.49 13.72 26.55
C SER A 261 56.83 15.02 25.81
N ALA A 262 58.13 15.32 25.83
CA ALA A 262 58.80 16.56 25.45
C ALA A 262 58.67 16.92 23.95
N PRO A 263 58.98 18.17 23.53
CA PRO A 263 58.62 18.69 22.22
C PRO A 263 59.51 18.12 21.12
N ARG A 264 58.90 17.61 20.04
CA ARG A 264 59.61 17.18 18.83
C ARG A 264 59.12 18.00 17.63
N ALA A 265 60.10 18.43 16.83
CA ALA A 265 60.02 19.34 15.69
C ALA A 265 59.03 18.88 14.59
N PRO A 266 58.51 19.82 13.76
CA PRO A 266 57.52 19.51 12.72
C PRO A 266 58.12 18.72 11.55
N PRO A 267 57.34 17.84 10.89
CA PRO A 267 57.77 17.16 9.67
C PRO A 267 57.73 18.11 8.44
N PRO A 268 58.57 17.87 7.41
CA PRO A 268 58.69 18.73 6.23
C PRO A 268 57.48 18.61 5.27
N PRO A 269 57.19 19.65 4.46
CA PRO A 269 56.05 19.67 3.55
C PRO A 269 56.28 18.80 2.30
N PRO A 270 55.22 18.21 1.71
CA PRO A 270 55.30 17.49 0.44
C PRO A 270 55.42 18.45 -0.77
N PRO A 271 56.03 17.99 -1.89
CA PRO A 271 56.30 18.83 -3.07
C PRO A 271 55.03 19.18 -3.88
N PRO A 272 55.06 20.27 -4.69
CA PRO A 272 53.88 20.79 -5.38
C PRO A 272 53.48 19.92 -6.58
N GLY A 273 52.19 19.60 -6.69
CA GLY A 273 51.59 18.98 -7.87
C GLY A 273 51.36 19.97 -9.03
N PRO A 274 51.21 19.47 -10.27
CA PRO A 274 51.03 20.31 -11.47
C PRO A 274 49.65 21.01 -11.51
N PRO A 275 49.53 22.14 -12.24
CA PRO A 275 48.35 23.00 -12.22
C PRO A 275 47.13 22.40 -12.94
N PRO A 276 45.90 22.85 -12.60
CA PRO A 276 44.66 22.33 -13.18
C PRO A 276 44.42 22.82 -14.62
N PRO A 277 43.70 22.05 -15.46
CA PRO A 277 43.35 22.43 -16.83
C PRO A 277 42.25 23.52 -16.89
N PRO A 278 42.20 24.34 -17.97
CA PRO A 278 41.31 25.49 -18.09
C PRO A 278 39.85 25.12 -18.43
N PRO A 279 38.87 26.00 -18.14
CA PRO A 279 37.46 25.78 -18.41
C PRO A 279 37.07 25.97 -19.90
N PRO A 280 35.98 25.33 -20.38
CA PRO A 280 35.51 25.43 -21.76
C PRO A 280 34.82 26.77 -22.07
N PRO A 281 34.84 27.23 -23.34
CA PRO A 281 34.32 28.55 -23.76
C PRO A 281 32.79 28.59 -23.93
N PRO A 282 32.15 29.78 -23.81
CA PRO A 282 30.72 29.98 -24.04
C PRO A 282 30.35 30.06 -25.54
N PRO A 283 29.09 29.77 -25.92
CA PRO A 283 28.64 29.83 -27.31
C PRO A 283 28.48 31.27 -27.82
N PRO A 284 28.66 31.52 -29.13
CA PRO A 284 28.61 32.87 -29.69
C PRO A 284 27.18 33.36 -29.91
N SER A 285 26.94 34.65 -29.62
CA SER A 285 25.84 35.44 -30.17
C SER A 285 26.39 36.43 -31.19
N GLY A 286 25.77 36.47 -32.37
CA GLY A 286 25.84 37.58 -33.34
C GLY A 286 24.46 37.72 -33.98
N LEU A 287 23.73 38.81 -33.70
CA LEU A 287 23.64 40.04 -34.51
C LEU A 287 23.04 39.78 -35.90
N ALA A 288 22.07 40.51 -36.45
CA ALA A 288 21.15 41.57 -36.06
C ALA A 288 20.35 41.88 -37.35
N SER A 289 19.11 42.39 -37.24
CA SER A 289 18.67 43.60 -37.98
C SER A 289 17.19 43.93 -37.74
N SER A 290 16.99 45.21 -37.40
CA SER A 290 15.79 46.06 -37.35
C SER A 290 14.99 46.08 -38.68
N SER A 291 13.71 46.47 -38.77
CA SER A 291 13.13 47.76 -38.32
C SER A 291 11.57 47.82 -38.35
N SER A 292 11.06 48.81 -37.59
CA SER A 292 9.78 49.56 -37.69
C SER A 292 8.42 48.91 -37.36
N GLY A 293 7.81 49.38 -36.26
CA GLY A 293 6.36 49.29 -35.98
C GLY A 293 5.53 50.34 -36.74
N PRO A 294 4.21 50.52 -36.46
CA PRO A 294 3.70 50.82 -35.10
C PRO A 294 2.32 50.22 -34.71
N ALA A 295 1.95 50.50 -33.45
CA ALA A 295 0.62 50.57 -32.81
C ALA A 295 0.12 49.39 -31.93
N ALA A 296 -0.25 49.75 -30.69
CA ALA A 296 -0.73 48.92 -29.58
C ALA A 296 -2.22 48.47 -29.73
N PRO A 297 -2.71 47.51 -28.90
CA PRO A 297 -3.26 47.88 -27.59
C PRO A 297 -3.01 46.87 -26.43
N ALA A 298 -3.53 47.27 -25.27
CA ALA A 298 -3.29 46.90 -23.86
C ALA A 298 -3.84 45.51 -23.40
N PRO A 299 -3.61 45.09 -22.13
CA PRO A 299 -3.59 43.69 -21.69
C PRO A 299 -4.96 43.14 -21.25
N ALA A 300 -5.16 41.84 -21.50
CA ALA A 300 -6.34 41.10 -21.08
C ALA A 300 -6.39 40.91 -19.56
N ALA A 301 -7.40 41.50 -18.95
CA ALA A 301 -7.90 41.19 -17.63
C ALA A 301 -9.04 40.17 -17.75
N SER A 302 -9.01 39.05 -17.02
CA SER A 302 -10.24 38.24 -16.78
C SER A 302 -10.15 37.25 -15.60
N MET A 303 -9.71 37.69 -14.42
CA MET A 303 -9.89 36.91 -13.17
C MET A 303 -10.60 37.71 -12.06
N SER A 304 -11.02 38.94 -12.38
CA SER A 304 -11.75 39.84 -11.46
C SER A 304 -13.24 39.98 -11.86
N GLU A 305 -13.64 39.41 -12.99
CA GLU A 305 -15.03 39.46 -13.49
C GLU A 305 -15.85 38.26 -12.98
N VAL A 306 -15.18 37.12 -12.72
CA VAL A 306 -15.79 35.90 -12.17
C VAL A 306 -16.19 36.07 -10.70
N PHE A 307 -15.52 36.97 -9.97
CA PHE A 307 -15.88 37.30 -8.58
C PHE A 307 -17.01 38.35 -8.46
N LYS A 308 -17.36 39.03 -9.56
CA LYS A 308 -18.44 40.04 -9.58
C LYS A 308 -19.81 39.44 -9.92
N GLU A 309 -19.86 38.27 -10.56
CA GLU A 309 -21.11 37.52 -10.79
C GLU A 309 -21.62 36.78 -9.54
N LEU A 310 -20.75 36.52 -8.55
CA LEU A 310 -21.14 35.84 -7.31
C LEU A 310 -21.87 36.74 -6.30
N SER A 311 -22.02 38.04 -6.59
CA SER A 311 -22.61 39.04 -5.67
C SER A 311 -24.05 39.46 -6.02
N LYS A 312 -24.76 38.72 -6.88
CA LYS A 312 -26.19 38.94 -7.13
C LYS A 312 -27.05 37.88 -6.45
N GLY A 313 -27.46 38.18 -5.22
CA GLY A 313 -28.49 37.45 -4.50
C GLY A 313 -29.84 37.43 -5.24
N GLU A 314 -30.68 36.48 -4.82
CA GLU A 314 -32.10 36.23 -5.16
C GLU A 314 -32.52 35.95 -6.61
N ALA A 315 -31.66 36.08 -7.63
CA ALA A 315 -32.05 35.78 -9.03
C ALA A 315 -31.71 34.36 -9.54
N VAL A 316 -31.12 33.48 -8.71
CA VAL A 316 -30.61 32.14 -9.15
C VAL A 316 -31.70 31.08 -9.32
N THR A 317 -32.95 31.34 -8.92
CA THR A 317 -34.04 30.34 -8.97
C THR A 317 -34.88 30.37 -10.25
N ALA A 318 -34.64 31.30 -11.17
CA ALA A 318 -35.41 31.42 -12.42
C ALA A 318 -35.09 30.34 -13.48
N GLY A 319 -34.00 29.58 -13.31
CA GLY A 319 -33.53 28.58 -14.28
C GLY A 319 -33.87 27.11 -13.96
N LEU A 320 -34.55 26.82 -12.85
CA LEU A 320 -34.92 25.45 -12.49
C LEU A 320 -36.22 25.03 -13.19
N ARG A 321 -36.21 23.86 -13.87
CA ARG A 321 -37.43 23.24 -14.40
C ARG A 321 -38.44 23.05 -13.27
N LYS A 322 -39.66 23.57 -13.45
CA LYS A 322 -40.77 23.31 -12.53
C LYS A 322 -41.20 21.84 -12.64
N VAL A 323 -41.36 21.21 -11.50
CA VAL A 323 -41.89 19.85 -11.34
C VAL A 323 -43.37 19.87 -11.74
N THR A 324 -43.72 19.13 -12.79
CA THR A 324 -45.11 18.99 -13.26
C THR A 324 -45.87 17.96 -12.40
N ASP A 325 -47.20 18.05 -12.35
CA ASP A 325 -48.03 17.31 -11.39
C ASP A 325 -47.99 15.77 -11.51
N ASP A 326 -47.50 15.26 -12.63
CA ASP A 326 -47.19 13.86 -12.89
C ASP A 326 -45.96 13.34 -12.10
N MET A 327 -45.08 14.24 -11.66
CA MET A 327 -43.89 13.89 -10.88
C MET A 327 -44.14 13.88 -9.35
N LYS A 328 -45.37 14.14 -8.90
CA LYS A 328 -45.73 14.08 -7.47
C LYS A 328 -46.18 12.66 -7.10
N THR A 329 -45.58 12.11 -6.06
CA THR A 329 -45.79 10.73 -5.55
C THR A 329 -47.23 10.40 -5.11
N LYS A 330 -48.14 11.38 -5.04
CA LYS A 330 -49.55 11.20 -4.68
C LYS A 330 -50.46 10.86 -5.88
N ASN A 331 -49.99 10.97 -7.12
CA ASN A 331 -50.80 10.79 -8.34
C ASN A 331 -50.50 9.49 -9.11
N ARG A 332 -49.90 8.48 -8.45
CA ARG A 332 -49.60 7.19 -9.09
C ARG A 332 -50.78 6.22 -8.90
N ALA A 333 -51.76 6.29 -9.80
CA ALA A 333 -52.85 5.31 -9.89
C ALA A 333 -52.38 4.10 -10.70
N ASP A 334 -51.73 3.14 -10.04
CA ASP A 334 -51.83 1.71 -10.38
C ASP A 334 -50.97 0.88 -9.43
N ARG A 335 -51.64 0.35 -8.39
CA ARG A 335 -51.20 -0.83 -7.63
C ARG A 335 -52.41 -1.71 -7.42
N THR A 336 -52.64 -2.63 -8.35
CA THR A 336 -53.44 -3.82 -8.10
C THR A 336 -52.76 -5.00 -8.77
N GLY A 337 -52.36 -5.98 -7.96
CA GLY A 337 -51.73 -7.20 -8.42
C GLY A 337 -52.75 -8.23 -8.88
N ALA A 338 -52.40 -8.97 -9.92
CA ALA A 338 -52.71 -10.39 -10.12
C ALA A 338 -51.91 -10.89 -11.33
N VAL A 339 -51.27 -12.05 -11.18
CA VAL A 339 -50.52 -12.75 -12.24
C VAL A 339 -51.50 -13.58 -13.07
N PRO A 340 -51.30 -13.66 -14.40
CA PRO A 340 -51.26 -15.00 -15.00
C PRO A 340 -50.11 -15.15 -16.02
N ALA A 341 -49.67 -16.41 -16.16
CA ALA A 341 -48.62 -16.86 -17.06
C ALA A 341 -49.09 -16.93 -18.52
N ILE A 342 -48.19 -16.63 -19.47
CA ILE A 342 -47.74 -17.51 -20.58
C ILE A 342 -47.01 -16.71 -21.69
N SER A 343 -45.98 -17.37 -22.23
CA SER A 343 -45.31 -17.25 -23.54
C SER A 343 -44.34 -16.10 -23.84
N LYS A 344 -43.13 -16.55 -24.18
CA LYS A 344 -42.01 -15.87 -24.82
C LYS A 344 -42.42 -14.96 -25.99
N SER A 345 -42.01 -13.70 -25.92
CA SER A 345 -41.28 -13.03 -27.00
C SER A 345 -40.69 -11.67 -26.53
N GLU A 346 -39.53 -11.36 -27.10
CA GLU A 346 -38.90 -10.04 -27.24
C GLU A 346 -38.19 -9.33 -26.05
N LYS A 347 -36.94 -8.99 -26.37
CA LYS A 347 -36.25 -7.71 -26.09
C LYS A 347 -36.19 -7.26 -24.63
N GLU A 348 -35.10 -7.68 -24.00
CA GLU A 348 -34.58 -6.99 -22.82
C GLU A 348 -34.07 -5.60 -23.23
N ALA A 349 -34.82 -4.57 -22.84
CA ALA A 349 -34.37 -3.20 -22.86
C ALA A 349 -33.26 -3.03 -21.83
N ALA A 350 -32.06 -2.70 -22.32
CA ALA A 350 -30.86 -2.51 -21.53
C ALA A 350 -31.06 -1.44 -20.44
N VAL A 351 -30.82 -1.83 -19.19
CA VAL A 351 -30.59 -0.90 -18.08
C VAL A 351 -29.29 -0.16 -18.38
N ALA A 352 -29.38 1.15 -18.60
CA ALA A 352 -28.21 1.98 -18.89
C ALA A 352 -27.18 1.89 -17.74
N PRO A 353 -25.91 1.53 -18.02
CA PRO A 353 -24.91 1.39 -16.98
C PRO A 353 -24.56 2.75 -16.40
N VAL A 354 -24.47 2.80 -15.07
CA VAL A 354 -23.88 3.93 -14.33
C VAL A 354 -22.49 4.19 -14.92
N LYS A 355 -22.26 5.40 -15.46
CA LYS A 355 -20.99 5.77 -16.10
C LYS A 355 -19.83 5.52 -15.13
N ALA A 356 -19.01 4.53 -15.44
CA ALA A 356 -17.78 4.24 -14.73
C ALA A 356 -16.84 5.44 -14.82
N VAL A 357 -16.24 5.82 -13.69
CA VAL A 357 -15.15 6.80 -13.67
C VAL A 357 -13.97 6.17 -14.42
N VAL A 358 -13.71 6.65 -15.64
CA VAL A 358 -12.62 6.15 -16.49
C VAL A 358 -11.31 6.65 -15.89
N LYS A 359 -10.58 5.77 -15.20
CA LYS A 359 -9.19 6.03 -14.80
C LYS A 359 -8.32 6.13 -16.04
N LYS A 360 -7.27 6.96 -15.99
CA LYS A 360 -6.38 7.18 -17.13
C LYS A 360 -5.70 5.85 -17.52
N PRO A 361 -5.77 5.42 -18.80
CA PRO A 361 -5.06 4.23 -19.26
C PRO A 361 -3.54 4.41 -19.10
N VAL A 362 -2.87 3.35 -18.64
CA VAL A 362 -1.41 3.28 -18.51
C VAL A 362 -0.90 2.16 -19.41
N PHE A 363 0.18 2.44 -20.14
CA PHE A 363 0.91 1.47 -20.94
C PHE A 363 2.37 1.92 -21.03
N GLU A 364 3.19 1.50 -20.08
CA GLU A 364 4.58 1.93 -19.99
C GLU A 364 5.48 0.90 -19.33
N LEU A 365 6.77 0.96 -19.64
CA LEU A 365 7.81 0.22 -18.94
C LEU A 365 8.33 1.07 -17.77
N GLN A 366 7.91 0.74 -16.56
CA GLN A 366 8.36 1.42 -15.35
C GLN A 366 9.75 0.91 -14.93
N LEU A 367 10.66 1.87 -14.71
CA LEU A 367 12.01 1.63 -14.19
C LEU A 367 12.83 0.62 -15.01
N GLY A 368 12.48 0.40 -16.28
CA GLY A 368 13.15 -0.59 -17.16
C GLY A 368 12.85 -2.06 -16.80
N ARG A 369 11.99 -2.33 -15.82
CA ARG A 369 11.80 -3.67 -15.24
C ARG A 369 10.35 -4.14 -15.21
N LYS A 370 9.36 -3.27 -15.08
CA LYS A 370 7.95 -3.68 -14.97
C LYS A 370 7.11 -3.02 -16.05
N TRP A 371 6.57 -3.81 -16.96
CA TRP A 371 5.53 -3.37 -17.87
C TRP A 371 4.22 -3.23 -17.12
N VAL A 372 3.64 -2.03 -17.14
CA VAL A 372 2.39 -1.71 -16.45
C VAL A 372 1.33 -1.34 -17.48
N ILE A 373 0.27 -2.15 -17.53
CA ILE A 373 -0.85 -2.01 -18.46
C ILE A 373 -2.12 -1.89 -17.62
N GLU A 374 -2.59 -0.67 -17.42
CA GLU A 374 -3.73 -0.42 -16.54
C GLU A 374 -4.87 0.27 -17.26
N HIS A 375 -6.09 -0.07 -16.87
CA HIS A 375 -7.30 0.68 -17.22
C HIS A 375 -7.52 0.85 -18.73
N GLN A 376 -7.00 -0.09 -19.53
CA GLN A 376 -7.26 -0.16 -20.95
C GLN A 376 -8.71 -0.56 -21.18
N VAL A 377 -9.41 0.13 -22.08
CA VAL A 377 -10.80 -0.17 -22.43
C VAL A 377 -10.94 -0.25 -23.94
N GLY A 378 -11.31 -1.42 -24.47
CA GLY A 378 -11.53 -1.61 -25.91
C GLY A 378 -10.25 -1.66 -26.75
N ASN A 379 -9.06 -1.57 -26.14
CA ASN A 379 -7.80 -1.56 -26.87
C ASN A 379 -7.34 -2.99 -27.18
N LYS A 380 -7.32 -3.34 -28.47
CA LYS A 380 -6.98 -4.67 -28.99
C LYS A 380 -5.55 -4.76 -29.56
N GLN A 381 -4.73 -3.72 -29.40
CA GLN A 381 -3.41 -3.58 -30.03
C GLN A 381 -2.33 -3.22 -29.01
N LEU A 382 -2.35 -3.84 -27.82
CA LEU A 382 -1.36 -3.59 -26.78
C LEU A 382 -0.19 -4.56 -26.96
N ASN A 383 0.84 -4.13 -27.70
CA ASN A 383 2.00 -4.98 -28.05
C ASN A 383 3.23 -4.61 -27.23
N ILE A 384 3.82 -5.60 -26.57
CA ILE A 384 5.11 -5.50 -25.88
C ILE A 384 6.11 -6.35 -26.67
N ASP A 385 6.90 -5.69 -27.51
CA ASP A 385 7.83 -6.35 -28.43
C ASP A 385 9.25 -6.47 -27.86
N ASP A 386 9.68 -5.50 -27.03
CA ASP A 386 11.02 -5.48 -26.42
C ASP A 386 10.95 -5.99 -24.97
N THR A 387 10.99 -7.32 -24.82
CA THR A 387 10.96 -7.99 -23.52
C THR A 387 12.31 -8.55 -23.10
N ASN A 388 12.53 -8.60 -21.79
CA ASN A 388 13.70 -9.21 -21.18
C ASN A 388 13.29 -10.21 -20.09
N PRO A 389 13.99 -11.36 -19.91
CA PRO A 389 13.69 -12.33 -18.87
C PRO A 389 13.72 -11.82 -17.43
N ARG A 390 14.28 -10.62 -17.19
CA ARG A 390 14.27 -9.94 -15.88
C ARG A 390 13.04 -9.05 -15.66
N GLN A 391 12.26 -8.79 -16.71
CA GLN A 391 11.10 -7.93 -16.67
C GLN A 391 9.84 -8.68 -16.24
N SER A 392 8.89 -7.99 -15.62
CA SER A 392 7.57 -8.50 -15.26
C SER A 392 6.48 -7.72 -15.99
N VAL A 393 5.36 -8.36 -16.31
CA VAL A 393 4.19 -7.70 -16.91
C VAL A 393 3.03 -7.71 -15.91
N TYR A 394 2.47 -6.54 -15.63
CA TYR A 394 1.32 -6.37 -14.76
C TYR A 394 0.18 -5.72 -15.53
N VAL A 395 -0.92 -6.47 -15.69
CA VAL A 395 -2.14 -6.05 -16.37
C VAL A 395 -3.22 -5.83 -15.31
N PHE A 396 -3.70 -4.61 -15.14
CA PHE A 396 -4.66 -4.28 -14.07
C PHE A 396 -5.91 -3.57 -14.59
N GLY A 397 -7.09 -4.08 -14.25
CA GLY A 397 -8.34 -3.37 -14.49
C GLY A 397 -8.62 -3.10 -15.98
N CYS A 398 -8.11 -3.95 -16.88
CA CYS A 398 -8.35 -3.84 -18.31
C CYS A 398 -9.73 -4.42 -18.66
N LYS A 399 -10.40 -3.83 -19.65
CA LYS A 399 -11.73 -4.25 -20.08
C LYS A 399 -11.81 -4.33 -21.59
N ASP A 400 -12.27 -5.46 -22.11
CA ASP A 400 -12.44 -5.63 -23.56
C ASP A 400 -11.14 -5.33 -24.34
N SER A 401 -10.00 -5.83 -23.84
CA SER A 401 -8.66 -5.52 -24.37
C SER A 401 -7.87 -6.78 -24.75
N ILE A 402 -6.89 -6.63 -25.64
CA ILE A 402 -5.97 -7.71 -26.02
C ILE A 402 -4.54 -7.23 -25.82
N ILE A 403 -3.78 -8.01 -25.04
CA ILE A 403 -2.37 -7.76 -24.72
C ILE A 403 -1.52 -8.86 -25.36
N HIS A 404 -0.51 -8.46 -26.11
CA HIS A 404 0.50 -9.34 -26.70
C HIS A 404 1.85 -9.09 -26.03
N VAL A 405 2.40 -10.10 -25.35
CA VAL A 405 3.72 -10.09 -24.74
C VAL A 405 4.64 -11.01 -25.54
N LYS A 406 5.44 -10.44 -26.45
CA LYS A 406 6.34 -11.22 -27.29
C LYS A 406 7.65 -11.46 -26.57
N GLY A 407 8.23 -12.65 -26.72
CA GLY A 407 9.49 -13.00 -26.11
C GLY A 407 9.35 -13.51 -24.68
N LYS A 408 10.40 -13.36 -23.88
CA LYS A 408 10.54 -14.01 -22.57
C LYS A 408 10.57 -12.98 -21.44
N VAL A 409 9.66 -13.13 -20.49
CA VAL A 409 9.59 -12.30 -19.27
C VAL A 409 9.68 -13.17 -18.02
N ASN A 410 9.96 -12.57 -16.87
CA ASN A 410 10.05 -13.29 -15.60
C ASN A 410 8.67 -13.80 -15.14
N ASN A 411 7.69 -12.90 -15.05
CA ASN A 411 6.32 -13.20 -14.66
C ASN A 411 5.32 -12.32 -15.39
N ILE A 412 4.07 -12.79 -15.45
CA ILE A 412 2.93 -12.03 -15.92
C ILE A 412 1.81 -12.17 -14.88
N THR A 413 1.22 -11.06 -14.47
CA THR A 413 0.04 -11.07 -13.59
C THR A 413 -1.08 -10.26 -14.23
N VAL A 414 -2.25 -10.86 -14.39
CA VAL A 414 -3.48 -10.23 -14.86
C VAL A 414 -4.45 -10.13 -13.69
N ASP A 415 -4.74 -8.91 -13.25
CA ASP A 415 -5.56 -8.64 -12.07
C ASP A 415 -6.77 -7.75 -12.40
N LYS A 416 -7.94 -8.09 -11.85
CA LYS A 416 -9.21 -7.33 -11.97
C LYS A 416 -9.62 -6.98 -13.40
N SER A 417 -9.26 -7.82 -14.37
CA SER A 417 -9.55 -7.57 -15.78
C SER A 417 -10.79 -8.33 -16.25
N VAL A 418 -11.55 -7.74 -17.18
CA VAL A 418 -12.84 -8.26 -17.64
C VAL A 418 -12.87 -8.34 -19.16
N LYS A 419 -13.24 -9.47 -19.77
CA LYS A 419 -13.23 -9.65 -21.24
C LYS A 419 -11.87 -9.32 -21.86
N THR A 420 -10.79 -9.69 -21.19
CA THR A 420 -9.43 -9.35 -21.60
C THR A 420 -8.71 -10.60 -22.06
N ALA A 421 -8.04 -10.51 -23.22
CA ALA A 421 -7.21 -11.58 -23.73
C ALA A 421 -5.72 -11.25 -23.53
N LEU A 422 -4.95 -12.24 -23.11
CA LEU A 422 -3.49 -12.19 -22.99
C LEU A 422 -2.88 -13.25 -23.91
N VAL A 423 -1.98 -12.84 -24.79
CA VAL A 423 -1.16 -13.76 -25.60
C VAL A 423 0.29 -13.53 -25.21
N PHE A 424 1.01 -14.57 -24.81
CA PHE A 424 2.42 -14.46 -24.44
C PHE A 424 3.26 -15.63 -24.94
N SER A 425 4.57 -15.40 -25.14
CA SER A 425 5.49 -16.48 -25.53
C SER A 425 6.00 -17.26 -24.31
N ASP A 426 6.96 -16.72 -23.55
CA ASP A 426 7.59 -17.46 -22.44
C ASP A 426 7.53 -16.69 -21.11
N VAL A 427 7.27 -17.41 -20.02
CA VAL A 427 7.50 -16.93 -18.64
C VAL A 427 8.54 -17.80 -17.94
N VAL A 428 9.43 -17.16 -17.18
CA VAL A 428 10.47 -17.87 -16.40
C VAL A 428 9.89 -18.47 -15.12
N ALA A 429 9.03 -17.71 -14.43
CA ALA A 429 8.46 -18.09 -13.14
C ALA A 429 7.00 -18.52 -13.28
N ALA A 430 6.09 -17.55 -13.48
CA ALA A 430 4.66 -17.83 -13.46
C ALA A 430 3.82 -16.87 -14.32
N CYS A 431 2.66 -17.35 -14.74
CA CYS A 431 1.55 -16.54 -15.24
C CYS A 431 0.38 -16.62 -14.23
N GLU A 432 -0.05 -15.48 -13.70
CA GLU A 432 -1.07 -15.40 -12.66
C GLU A 432 -2.30 -14.65 -13.17
N ILE A 433 -3.47 -15.26 -13.01
CA ILE A 433 -4.77 -14.70 -13.36
C ILE A 433 -5.55 -14.55 -12.05
N VAL A 434 -5.80 -13.31 -11.65
CA VAL A 434 -6.32 -12.98 -10.31
C VAL A 434 -7.52 -12.06 -10.44
N ASN A 435 -8.61 -12.33 -9.71
CA ASN A 435 -9.79 -11.45 -9.65
C ASN A 435 -10.41 -11.11 -11.03
N CYS A 436 -10.27 -11.98 -12.04
CA CYS A 436 -10.66 -11.68 -13.41
C CYS A 436 -12.07 -12.20 -13.75
N THR A 437 -12.63 -11.73 -14.87
CA THR A 437 -13.91 -12.24 -15.38
C THR A 437 -13.91 -12.37 -16.90
N SER A 438 -14.26 -13.55 -17.41
CA SER A 438 -14.30 -13.86 -18.85
C SER A 438 -12.98 -13.51 -19.55
N VAL A 439 -11.87 -14.11 -19.11
CA VAL A 439 -10.55 -13.86 -19.69
C VAL A 439 -10.09 -15.03 -20.56
N GLU A 440 -9.30 -14.71 -21.57
CA GLU A 440 -8.66 -15.67 -22.47
C GLU A 440 -7.15 -15.52 -22.34
N VAL A 441 -6.44 -16.63 -22.12
CA VAL A 441 -4.98 -16.60 -21.93
C VAL A 441 -4.35 -17.62 -22.86
N GLN A 442 -3.45 -17.19 -23.73
CA GLN A 442 -2.74 -18.05 -24.67
C GLN A 442 -1.24 -18.03 -24.40
N CYS A 443 -0.71 -19.17 -23.97
CA CYS A 443 0.72 -19.44 -23.86
C CYS A 443 1.21 -20.05 -25.18
N GLN A 444 2.09 -19.35 -25.90
CA GLN A 444 2.66 -19.82 -27.16
C GLN A 444 3.99 -20.57 -26.96
N GLY A 445 4.68 -20.33 -25.85
CA GLY A 445 5.95 -20.95 -25.48
C GLY A 445 5.82 -21.73 -24.18
N SER A 446 6.73 -21.51 -23.23
CA SER A 446 6.78 -22.22 -21.95
C SER A 446 6.25 -21.39 -20.78
N ALA A 447 5.52 -22.05 -19.88
CA ALA A 447 5.08 -21.50 -18.61
C ALA A 447 5.14 -22.59 -17.53
N PRO A 448 6.14 -22.59 -16.63
CA PRO A 448 6.28 -23.63 -15.61
C PRO A 448 5.14 -23.65 -14.59
N THR A 449 4.58 -22.49 -14.27
CA THR A 449 3.50 -22.32 -13.30
C THR A 449 2.43 -21.39 -13.85
N ILE A 450 1.18 -21.81 -13.72
CA ILE A 450 0.01 -20.99 -14.04
C ILE A 450 -0.93 -21.03 -12.84
N ALA A 451 -1.30 -19.87 -12.31
CA ALA A 451 -2.19 -19.76 -11.15
C ALA A 451 -3.44 -18.98 -11.52
N ILE A 452 -4.61 -19.51 -11.18
CA ILE A 452 -5.91 -18.90 -11.47
C ILE A 452 -6.68 -18.75 -10.16
N ASP A 453 -6.64 -17.54 -9.58
CA ASP A 453 -7.24 -17.23 -8.28
C ASP A 453 -8.41 -16.25 -8.41
N ASN A 454 -9.51 -16.53 -7.71
CA ASN A 454 -10.70 -15.70 -7.62
C ASN A 454 -11.22 -15.22 -8.99
N THR A 455 -11.17 -16.08 -10.01
CA THR A 455 -11.49 -15.72 -11.40
C THR A 455 -12.72 -16.48 -11.89
N ASN A 456 -13.65 -15.77 -12.53
CA ASN A 456 -14.87 -16.36 -13.07
C ASN A 456 -14.84 -16.36 -14.60
N GLY A 457 -14.68 -17.52 -15.22
CA GLY A 457 -14.53 -17.67 -16.67
C GLY A 457 -13.09 -17.40 -17.09
N CYS A 458 -12.31 -18.47 -17.26
CA CYS A 458 -10.94 -18.41 -17.76
C CYS A 458 -10.73 -19.51 -18.81
N GLN A 459 -10.45 -19.09 -20.04
CA GLN A 459 -10.10 -19.97 -21.15
C GLN A 459 -8.58 -19.95 -21.31
N LEU A 460 -7.90 -21.04 -20.96
CA LEU A 460 -6.44 -21.15 -21.02
C LEU A 460 -5.99 -22.03 -22.20
N TYR A 461 -5.38 -21.42 -23.20
CA TYR A 461 -4.77 -22.10 -24.35
C TYR A 461 -3.30 -22.42 -24.07
N LEU A 462 -2.95 -23.71 -24.08
CA LEU A 462 -1.58 -24.17 -23.92
C LEU A 462 -0.95 -24.47 -25.28
N SER A 463 0.35 -24.21 -25.40
CA SER A 463 1.19 -24.77 -26.47
C SER A 463 1.73 -26.15 -26.07
N ALA A 464 2.28 -26.88 -27.05
CA ALA A 464 3.01 -28.12 -26.81
C ALA A 464 4.16 -27.95 -25.78
N ASN A 465 4.77 -26.76 -25.71
CA ASN A 465 5.87 -26.44 -24.79
C ASN A 465 5.40 -26.07 -23.37
N SER A 466 4.08 -25.99 -23.14
CA SER A 466 3.50 -25.63 -21.84
C SER A 466 2.60 -26.71 -21.24
N LEU A 467 2.52 -27.90 -21.87
CA LEU A 467 1.72 -29.03 -21.36
C LEU A 467 2.17 -29.55 -19.98
N HIS A 468 3.41 -29.28 -19.59
CA HIS A 468 3.97 -29.65 -18.29
C HIS A 468 3.80 -28.57 -17.22
N ALA A 469 3.02 -27.52 -17.51
CA ALA A 469 2.74 -26.45 -16.55
C ALA A 469 2.10 -27.01 -15.28
N SER A 470 2.56 -26.57 -14.12
CA SER A 470 1.83 -26.74 -12.87
C SER A 470 0.71 -25.71 -12.81
N ILE A 471 -0.53 -26.18 -12.92
CA ILE A 471 -1.72 -25.32 -12.94
C ILE A 471 -2.44 -25.43 -11.61
N THR A 472 -2.65 -24.29 -10.96
CA THR A 472 -3.36 -24.19 -9.68
C THR A 472 -4.60 -23.31 -9.82
N THR A 473 -5.71 -23.72 -9.20
CA THR A 473 -6.94 -22.94 -9.15
C THR A 473 -7.36 -22.73 -7.70
N ALA A 474 -7.84 -21.53 -7.39
CA ALA A 474 -8.38 -21.19 -6.07
C ALA A 474 -9.57 -20.25 -6.23
N LYS A 475 -10.74 -20.59 -5.67
CA LYS A 475 -11.96 -19.76 -5.75
C LYS A 475 -12.32 -19.33 -7.19
N SER A 476 -12.01 -20.17 -8.17
CA SER A 476 -12.24 -19.89 -9.58
C SER A 476 -13.29 -20.85 -10.14
N SER A 477 -14.11 -20.35 -11.06
CA SER A 477 -15.20 -21.08 -11.74
C SER A 477 -15.07 -20.97 -13.24
N GLU A 478 -15.65 -21.91 -13.98
CA GLU A 478 -15.65 -21.90 -15.46
C GLU A 478 -14.23 -21.85 -16.05
N VAL A 479 -13.30 -22.65 -15.51
CA VAL A 479 -11.92 -22.74 -16.00
C VAL A 479 -11.80 -23.89 -16.99
N ASN A 480 -11.52 -23.57 -18.25
CA ASN A 480 -11.29 -24.55 -19.31
C ASN A 480 -9.85 -24.42 -19.83
N ILE A 481 -9.21 -25.55 -20.06
CA ILE A 481 -7.86 -25.65 -20.61
C ILE A 481 -7.95 -26.27 -22.00
N MET A 482 -7.41 -25.58 -22.99
CA MET A 482 -7.39 -26.03 -24.37
C MET A 482 -5.97 -26.47 -24.70
N VAL A 483 -5.83 -27.75 -25.02
CA VAL A 483 -4.55 -28.36 -25.37
C VAL A 483 -4.48 -28.64 -26.88
N PRO A 484 -3.28 -28.59 -27.49
CA PRO A 484 -3.12 -28.94 -28.90
C PRO A 484 -3.60 -30.37 -29.18
N GLY A 485 -4.30 -30.56 -30.30
CA GLY A 485 -4.67 -31.88 -30.78
C GLY A 485 -3.46 -32.72 -31.19
N ALA A 486 -3.69 -34.00 -31.49
CA ALA A 486 -2.62 -34.96 -31.78
C ALA A 486 -1.77 -34.60 -33.02
N THR A 487 -2.32 -33.81 -33.95
CA THR A 487 -1.63 -33.28 -35.13
C THR A 487 -1.77 -31.76 -35.18
N PRO A 488 -0.87 -31.03 -35.87
CA PRO A 488 -0.96 -29.56 -36.00
C PRO A 488 -2.27 -29.06 -36.63
N GLU A 489 -2.93 -29.89 -37.43
CA GLU A 489 -4.20 -29.60 -38.10
C GLU A 489 -5.43 -30.06 -37.30
N ALA A 490 -5.24 -30.75 -36.17
CA ALA A 490 -6.34 -31.19 -35.32
C ALA A 490 -6.86 -30.04 -34.46
N ASP A 491 -8.17 -30.06 -34.20
CA ASP A 491 -8.82 -29.11 -33.31
C ASP A 491 -8.23 -29.19 -31.90
N LEU A 492 -8.28 -28.06 -31.18
CA LEU A 492 -7.89 -28.01 -29.77
C LEU A 492 -8.82 -28.91 -28.96
N VAL A 493 -8.26 -29.64 -28.01
CA VAL A 493 -9.03 -30.46 -27.07
C VAL A 493 -9.29 -29.64 -25.82
N GLU A 494 -10.56 -29.50 -25.47
CA GLU A 494 -11.01 -28.73 -24.31
C GLU A 494 -11.14 -29.62 -23.07
N HIS A 495 -10.57 -29.17 -21.95
CA HIS A 495 -10.62 -29.84 -20.65
C HIS A 495 -11.15 -28.87 -19.61
N ALA A 496 -12.37 -29.10 -19.11
CA ALA A 496 -12.90 -28.36 -17.99
C ALA A 496 -12.22 -28.80 -16.69
N LEU A 497 -11.72 -27.85 -15.90
CA LEU A 497 -11.17 -28.16 -14.57
C LEU A 497 -12.31 -28.35 -13.55
N PRO A 498 -12.20 -29.34 -12.64
CA PRO A 498 -13.20 -29.54 -11.61
C PRO A 498 -13.35 -28.33 -10.68
N GLU A 499 -14.60 -27.89 -10.50
CA GLU A 499 -14.97 -26.84 -9.53
C GLU A 499 -15.77 -27.38 -8.35
N GLN A 500 -16.38 -28.56 -8.49
CA GLN A 500 -17.12 -29.23 -7.45
C GLN A 500 -16.31 -30.41 -6.90
N PHE A 501 -16.19 -30.48 -5.58
CA PHE A 501 -15.43 -31.52 -4.88
C PHE A 501 -16.34 -32.26 -3.91
N LEU A 502 -16.28 -33.59 -3.96
CA LEU A 502 -16.88 -34.47 -2.98
C LEU A 502 -15.91 -34.63 -1.81
N ASN A 503 -16.38 -34.40 -0.59
CA ASN A 503 -15.59 -34.55 0.62
C ASN A 503 -16.21 -35.65 1.47
N GLU A 504 -15.55 -36.79 1.55
CA GLU A 504 -16.03 -37.96 2.30
C GLU A 504 -15.16 -38.18 3.54
N PHE A 505 -15.77 -38.38 4.70
CA PHE A 505 -15.06 -38.74 5.92
C PHE A 505 -14.86 -40.26 5.98
N LYS A 506 -13.62 -40.73 5.86
CA LYS A 506 -13.24 -42.15 5.85
C LYS A 506 -11.96 -42.36 6.67
N ASP A 507 -11.94 -43.41 7.47
CA ASP A 507 -10.77 -43.82 8.27
C ASP A 507 -10.16 -42.69 9.13
N GLY A 508 -11.02 -41.83 9.70
CA GLY A 508 -10.61 -40.72 10.58
C GLY A 508 -10.10 -39.46 9.86
N GLN A 509 -10.17 -39.40 8.53
CA GLN A 509 -9.77 -38.22 7.75
C GLN A 509 -10.78 -37.91 6.63
N PHE A 510 -10.77 -36.66 6.14
CA PHE A 510 -11.51 -36.32 4.93
C PHE A 510 -10.70 -36.68 3.69
N ILE A 511 -11.34 -37.36 2.74
CA ILE A 511 -10.84 -37.60 1.38
C ILE A 511 -11.63 -36.70 0.45
N THR A 512 -10.93 -35.83 -0.27
CA THR A 512 -11.50 -34.90 -1.24
C THR A 512 -11.25 -35.42 -2.65
N THR A 513 -12.31 -35.62 -3.44
CA THR A 513 -12.22 -36.00 -4.84
C THR A 513 -12.97 -35.01 -5.72
N PRO A 514 -12.46 -34.69 -6.93
CA PRO A 514 -13.22 -33.89 -7.88
C PRO A 514 -14.46 -34.67 -8.34
N VAL A 515 -15.60 -33.99 -8.44
CA VAL A 515 -16.82 -34.59 -9.01
C VAL A 515 -16.65 -34.64 -10.52
N SER A 516 -16.72 -35.85 -11.10
CA SER A 516 -16.75 -36.03 -12.54
C SER A 516 -18.20 -35.88 -13.04
N HIS A 517 -18.51 -34.78 -13.71
CA HIS A 517 -19.71 -34.69 -14.53
C HIS A 517 -19.44 -35.42 -15.85
N SER A 518 -20.27 -36.38 -16.22
CA SER A 518 -20.10 -37.25 -17.40
C SER A 518 -20.37 -36.49 -18.72
N GLY A 519 -19.59 -35.45 -18.99
CA GLY A 519 -19.78 -34.54 -20.13
C GLY A 519 -18.49 -33.95 -20.71
N GLY A 520 -17.34 -34.61 -20.53
CA GLY A 520 -16.06 -34.22 -21.12
C GLY A 520 -15.08 -35.37 -21.13
#